data_AF-A0A7Y7BDF0-F1
#
_entry.id   AF-A0A7Y7BDF0-F1
#
_cell.length_a   1.000
_cell.length_b   1.000
_cell.length_c   1.000
_cell.angle_alpha   90.00
_cell.angle_beta   90.00
_cell.angle_gamma   90.00
#
_symmetry.space_group_name_H-M   'P 1'
#
loop_
_entity.id
_entity.type
_entity.pdbx_description
1 polymer ?
#
loop_
_entity_poly.entity_id
_entity_poly.type
_entity_poly.pdbx_seq_one_letter_code
_entity_poly.pdbx_strand_id
1 'polypeptide(L)'
;MSEQVEIGKEVEDWLKKPLENSVEEASEKAKQLIAGLQKLMQSDTADKKIIGSLIGRVKSTEKNLQSLEPADWVKIVDGHLAIGHRPSAKLVADLKLQNTTHLLTLLSESEGSEDIKSLCKKSDLGWLWFPMTSAGSPAEERLQELVDLFKEMESILKDGGKIYVHCSAGIHR
;
A
#
# COMPACT_ATOMS: atom_id res chain seq x y z
N MET A 1 -29.37 -1.56 15.09
CA MET A 1 -28.82 -1.53 13.72
C MET A 1 -29.23 -2.82 13.04
N SER A 2 -29.59 -2.82 11.75
CA SER A 2 -29.90 -4.07 11.04
C SER A 2 -28.61 -4.85 10.75
N GLU A 3 -28.70 -6.18 10.76
CA GLU A 3 -27.59 -7.12 10.51
C GLU A 3 -26.88 -6.85 9.15
N GLN A 4 -27.62 -6.35 8.16
CA GLN A 4 -27.09 -5.89 6.88
C GLN A 4 -26.12 -4.70 6.99
N VAL A 5 -26.40 -3.74 7.88
CA VAL A 5 -25.56 -2.55 8.07
C VAL A 5 -24.26 -2.93 8.77
N GLU A 6 -24.31 -3.89 9.67
CA GLU A 6 -23.15 -4.37 10.42
C GLU A 6 -22.15 -5.09 9.51
N ILE A 7 -22.60 -6.07 8.72
CA ILE A 7 -21.69 -6.76 7.79
C ILE A 7 -21.16 -5.82 6.71
N GLY A 8 -21.99 -4.89 6.23
CA GLY A 8 -21.60 -3.98 5.16
C GLY A 8 -20.45 -3.09 5.61
N LYS A 9 -20.54 -2.61 6.85
CA LYS A 9 -19.45 -1.86 7.49
C LYS A 9 -18.19 -2.71 7.66
N GLU A 10 -18.32 -3.95 8.15
CA GLU A 10 -17.19 -4.86 8.34
C GLU A 10 -16.45 -5.13 7.02
N VAL A 11 -17.19 -5.35 5.93
CA VAL A 11 -16.63 -5.55 4.59
C VAL A 11 -15.88 -4.29 4.12
N GLU A 12 -16.48 -3.11 4.27
CA GLU A 12 -15.83 -1.86 3.86
C GLU A 12 -14.58 -1.56 4.68
N ASP A 13 -14.58 -1.88 5.97
CA ASP A 13 -13.42 -1.70 6.84
C ASP A 13 -12.30 -2.68 6.47
N TRP A 14 -12.62 -3.95 6.20
CA TRP A 14 -11.64 -4.92 5.70
C TRP A 14 -11.08 -4.52 4.33
N LEU A 15 -11.91 -4.02 3.41
CA LEU A 15 -11.45 -3.58 2.08
C LEU A 15 -10.47 -2.40 2.12
N LYS A 16 -10.43 -1.62 3.21
CA LYS A 16 -9.44 -0.55 3.40
C LYS A 16 -8.07 -1.09 3.80
N LYS A 17 -8.03 -2.17 4.59
CA LYS A 17 -6.82 -2.78 5.14
C LYS A 17 -6.92 -4.31 5.11
N PRO A 18 -6.89 -4.93 3.92
CA PRO A 18 -7.18 -6.36 3.80
C PRO A 18 -6.03 -7.25 4.29
N LEU A 19 -4.81 -6.72 4.38
CA LEU A 19 -3.61 -7.43 4.83
C LEU A 19 -3.08 -6.81 6.14
N GLU A 20 -3.63 -7.23 7.29
CA GLU A 20 -3.13 -6.81 8.60
C GLU A 20 -1.98 -7.69 9.10
N ASN A 21 -2.13 -9.01 9.00
CA ASN A 21 -1.18 -9.98 9.54
C ASN A 21 -0.51 -10.84 8.45
N SER A 22 -1.30 -11.60 7.69
CA SER A 22 -0.81 -12.53 6.67
C SER A 22 -1.81 -12.70 5.53
N VAL A 23 -1.34 -13.21 4.38
CA VAL A 23 -2.19 -13.48 3.20
C VAL A 23 -3.18 -14.60 3.51
N GLU A 24 -2.77 -15.58 4.32
CA GLU A 24 -3.59 -16.70 4.76
C GLU A 24 -4.76 -16.21 5.63
N GLU A 25 -4.48 -15.39 6.64
CA GLU A 25 -5.53 -14.82 7.50
C GLU A 25 -6.46 -13.90 6.71
N ALA A 26 -5.92 -13.09 5.80
CA ALA A 26 -6.71 -12.25 4.91
C ALA A 26 -7.65 -13.08 4.03
N SER A 27 -7.18 -14.21 3.51
CA SER A 27 -7.98 -15.13 2.68
C SER A 27 -9.09 -15.79 3.50
N GLU A 28 -8.81 -16.24 4.73
CA GLU A 28 -9.84 -16.79 5.61
C GLU A 28 -10.89 -15.74 5.98
N LYS A 29 -10.47 -14.50 6.25
CA LYS A 29 -11.39 -13.38 6.51
C LYS A 29 -12.27 -13.09 5.29
N ALA A 30 -11.70 -13.07 4.08
CA ALA A 30 -12.46 -12.88 2.85
C ALA A 30 -13.56 -13.93 2.67
N LYS A 31 -13.24 -15.22 2.92
CA LYS A 31 -14.23 -16.31 2.87
C LYS A 31 -15.37 -16.12 3.88
N GLN A 32 -15.06 -15.72 5.11
CA GLN A 32 -16.05 -15.45 6.14
C GLN A 32 -17.00 -14.31 5.73
N LEU A 33 -16.44 -13.20 5.23
CA LEU A 33 -17.21 -12.05 4.76
C LEU A 33 -18.12 -12.41 3.58
N ILE A 34 -17.61 -13.17 2.61
CA ILE A 34 -18.40 -13.65 1.46
C ILE A 34 -19.55 -14.54 1.93
N ALA A 35 -19.30 -15.48 2.85
CA ALA A 35 -20.33 -16.38 3.37
C ALA A 35 -21.44 -15.60 4.11
N GLY A 36 -21.07 -14.58 4.89
CA GLY A 36 -22.05 -13.70 5.54
C GLY A 36 -22.88 -12.88 4.54
N LEU A 37 -22.23 -12.30 3.53
CA LEU A 37 -22.92 -11.57 2.46
C LEU A 37 -23.89 -12.48 1.67
N GLN A 38 -23.49 -13.72 1.39
CA GLN A 38 -24.34 -14.71 0.71
C GLN A 38 -25.57 -15.09 1.54
N LYS A 39 -25.44 -15.24 2.86
CA LYS A 39 -26.59 -15.48 3.76
C LYS A 39 -27.58 -14.33 3.69
N LEU A 40 -27.10 -13.08 3.72
CA LEU A 40 -27.97 -11.91 3.64
C LEU A 40 -28.67 -11.80 2.29
N MET A 41 -28.02 -12.22 1.19
CA MET A 41 -28.63 -12.23 -0.14
C MET A 41 -29.86 -13.15 -0.25
N GLN A 42 -30.03 -14.10 0.68
CA GLN A 42 -31.20 -14.99 0.77
C GLN A 42 -32.38 -14.36 1.52
N SER A 43 -32.20 -13.19 2.15
CA SER A 43 -33.27 -12.46 2.83
C SER A 43 -34.13 -11.63 1.87
N ASP A 44 -35.44 -11.53 2.14
CA ASP A 44 -36.39 -10.81 1.30
C ASP A 44 -36.19 -9.28 1.27
N THR A 45 -35.44 -8.74 2.24
CA THR A 45 -35.15 -7.30 2.36
C THR A 45 -33.79 -6.90 1.78
N ALA A 46 -33.08 -7.84 1.14
CA ALA A 46 -31.73 -7.59 0.64
C ALA A 46 -31.70 -6.82 -0.67
N ASP A 47 -30.91 -5.75 -0.72
CA ASP A 47 -30.46 -5.17 -1.97
C ASP A 47 -29.39 -6.06 -2.61
N LYS A 48 -29.84 -7.00 -3.45
CA LYS A 48 -28.99 -7.98 -4.13
C LYS A 48 -27.91 -7.32 -5.00
N LYS A 49 -28.15 -6.10 -5.50
CA LYS A 49 -27.16 -5.38 -6.34
C LYS A 49 -26.00 -4.89 -5.48
N ILE A 50 -26.29 -4.29 -4.32
CA ILE A 50 -25.27 -3.84 -3.38
C ILE A 50 -24.45 -5.03 -2.87
N ILE A 51 -25.13 -6.09 -2.41
CA ILE A 51 -24.46 -7.29 -1.88
C ILE A 51 -23.59 -7.96 -2.94
N GLY A 52 -24.09 -8.11 -4.17
CA GLY A 52 -23.32 -8.66 -5.29
C GLY A 52 -22.06 -7.85 -5.61
N SER A 53 -22.15 -6.51 -5.53
CA SER A 53 -20.99 -5.62 -5.71
C SER A 53 -19.94 -5.82 -4.60
N LEU A 54 -20.36 -5.91 -3.34
CA LEU A 54 -19.47 -6.16 -2.21
C LEU A 54 -18.76 -7.52 -2.33
N ILE A 55 -19.50 -8.59 -2.64
CA ILE A 55 -18.90 -9.92 -2.88
C ILE A 55 -17.85 -9.85 -3.99
N GLY A 56 -18.15 -9.17 -5.09
CA GLY A 56 -17.21 -9.00 -6.20
C GLY A 56 -15.92 -8.28 -5.78
N ARG A 57 -16.04 -7.21 -4.99
CA ARG A 57 -14.89 -6.48 -4.44
C ARG A 57 -14.05 -7.36 -3.52
N VAL A 58 -14.66 -8.07 -2.58
CA VAL A 58 -13.94 -8.96 -1.65
C VAL A 58 -13.18 -10.05 -2.40
N LYS A 59 -13.82 -10.73 -3.35
CA LYS A 59 -13.17 -11.77 -4.18
C LYS A 59 -12.00 -11.23 -5.00
N SER A 60 -12.17 -10.04 -5.59
CA SER A 60 -11.10 -9.40 -6.36
C SER A 60 -9.90 -9.07 -5.47
N THR A 61 -10.15 -8.51 -4.28
CA THR A 61 -9.11 -8.21 -3.30
C THR A 61 -8.37 -9.46 -2.82
N GLU A 62 -9.10 -10.52 -2.45
CA GLU A 62 -8.51 -11.82 -2.06
C GLU A 62 -7.61 -12.37 -3.17
N LYS A 63 -8.09 -12.37 -4.42
CA LYS A 63 -7.30 -12.81 -5.57
C LYS A 63 -6.03 -11.98 -5.75
N ASN A 64 -6.12 -10.66 -5.58
CA ASN A 64 -4.96 -9.78 -5.70
C ASN A 64 -3.93 -10.08 -4.61
N LEU A 65 -4.37 -10.30 -3.36
CA LEU A 65 -3.51 -10.69 -2.24
C LEU A 65 -2.75 -12.01 -2.49
N GLN A 66 -3.36 -12.99 -3.16
CA GLN A 66 -2.69 -14.24 -3.51
C GLN A 66 -1.61 -14.08 -4.59
N SER A 67 -1.67 -12.99 -5.37
CA SER A 67 -0.72 -12.66 -6.44
C SER A 67 0.14 -11.42 -6.12
N LEU A 68 0.21 -11.09 -4.84
CA LEU A 68 0.89 -9.91 -4.31
C LEU A 68 2.40 -10.10 -4.41
N GLU A 69 3.09 -9.08 -4.91
CA GLU A 69 4.54 -9.01 -4.84
C GLU A 69 4.98 -8.52 -3.44
N PRO A 70 5.63 -9.37 -2.62
CA PRO A 70 5.98 -8.99 -1.26
C PRO A 70 7.18 -8.04 -1.25
N ALA A 71 7.13 -7.03 -0.38
CA ALA A 71 8.30 -6.23 -0.04
C ALA A 71 8.88 -6.68 1.31
N ASP A 72 10.20 -6.61 1.44
CA ASP A 72 10.90 -6.94 2.68
C ASP A 72 10.86 -5.76 3.65
N TRP A 73 9.87 -5.79 4.55
CA TRP A 73 9.63 -4.71 5.50
C TRP A 73 10.43 -4.90 6.78
N VAL A 74 11.34 -3.96 7.04
CA VAL A 74 12.08 -3.88 8.29
C VAL A 74 11.41 -2.88 9.20
N LYS A 75 11.08 -3.29 10.44
CA LYS A 75 10.54 -2.39 11.46
C LYS A 75 11.61 -1.39 11.89
N ILE A 76 11.27 -0.10 11.83
CA ILE A 76 12.10 1.02 12.30
C ILE A 76 11.20 1.90 13.16
N VAL A 77 11.55 2.07 14.44
CA VAL A 77 10.69 2.72 15.45
C VAL A 77 9.28 2.09 15.46
N ASP A 78 8.22 2.88 15.28
CA ASP A 78 6.83 2.42 15.16
C ASP A 78 6.41 2.13 13.70
N GLY A 79 7.25 2.48 12.73
CA GLY A 79 7.01 2.34 11.30
C GLY A 79 7.80 1.20 10.65
N HIS A 80 7.80 1.17 9.31
CA HIS A 80 8.57 0.19 8.53
C HIS A 80 9.22 0.82 7.31
N LEU A 81 10.36 0.25 6.91
CA LEU A 81 11.07 0.62 5.71
C LEU A 81 11.31 -0.62 4.86
N ALA A 82 11.12 -0.50 3.55
CA ALA A 82 11.51 -1.50 2.57
C ALA A 82 12.33 -0.83 1.47
N ILE A 83 13.23 -1.58 0.85
CA ILE A 83 14.05 -1.13 -0.27
C ILE A 83 13.77 -2.04 -1.46
N GLY A 84 13.64 -1.46 -2.65
CA GLY A 84 13.57 -2.26 -3.86
C GLY A 84 13.70 -1.47 -5.15
N HIS A 85 13.37 -2.14 -6.25
CA HIS A 85 13.49 -1.61 -7.60
C HIS A 85 12.37 -0.60 -7.92
N ARG A 86 12.50 0.07 -9.06
CA ARG A 86 11.49 1.02 -9.57
C ARG A 86 10.11 0.36 -9.61
N PRO A 87 9.11 0.89 -8.89
CA PRO A 87 7.82 0.24 -8.82
C PRO A 87 7.01 0.45 -10.09
N SER A 88 6.42 -0.64 -10.58
CA SER A 88 5.39 -0.60 -11.61
C SER A 88 4.04 -0.17 -11.02
N ALA A 89 3.06 0.15 -11.86
CA ALA A 89 1.70 0.43 -11.38
C ALA A 89 1.09 -0.74 -10.58
N LYS A 90 1.41 -1.99 -10.97
CA LYS A 90 1.03 -3.19 -10.20
C LYS A 90 1.72 -3.22 -8.85
N LEU A 91 3.04 -3.01 -8.80
CA LEU A 91 3.77 -3.03 -7.53
C LEU A 91 3.28 -1.91 -6.60
N VAL A 92 2.95 -0.72 -7.10
CA VAL A 92 2.35 0.34 -6.27
C VAL A 92 1.00 -0.11 -5.68
N ALA A 93 0.17 -0.82 -6.44
CA ALA A 93 -1.09 -1.37 -5.92
C ALA A 93 -0.84 -2.45 -4.86
N ASP A 94 0.13 -3.34 -5.09
CA ASP A 94 0.53 -4.38 -4.14
C ASP A 94 1.14 -3.78 -2.85
N LEU A 95 1.92 -2.69 -2.97
CA LEU A 95 2.47 -1.93 -1.85
C LEU A 95 1.35 -1.28 -1.02
N LYS A 96 0.30 -0.76 -1.67
CA LYS A 96 -0.87 -0.22 -0.96
C LYS A 96 -1.60 -1.31 -0.17
N LEU A 97 -1.74 -2.51 -0.73
CA LEU A 97 -2.29 -3.66 0.01
C LEU A 97 -1.44 -4.02 1.23
N GLN A 98 -0.12 -3.79 1.19
CA GLN A 98 0.81 -3.97 2.32
C GLN A 98 0.78 -2.82 3.35
N ASN A 99 -0.17 -1.90 3.22
CA ASN A 99 -0.32 -0.69 4.03
C ASN A 99 0.88 0.28 3.88
N THR A 100 1.54 0.29 2.72
CA THR A 100 2.51 1.33 2.39
C THR A 100 1.83 2.70 2.47
N THR A 101 2.52 3.66 3.08
CA THR A 101 2.01 5.03 3.23
C THR A 101 2.74 6.01 2.31
N HIS A 102 4.03 5.78 2.07
CA HIS A 102 4.89 6.68 1.32
C HIS A 102 5.80 5.90 0.35
N LEU A 103 6.05 6.47 -0.82
CA LEU A 103 7.14 6.04 -1.70
C LEU A 103 8.23 7.11 -1.71
N LEU A 104 9.48 6.70 -1.46
CA LEU A 104 10.66 7.52 -1.65
C LEU A 104 11.36 7.10 -2.94
N THR A 105 11.41 8.00 -3.92
CA THR A 105 12.17 7.77 -5.16
C THR A 105 13.52 8.46 -5.12
N LEU A 106 14.56 7.72 -5.50
CA LEU A 106 15.93 8.21 -5.71
C LEU A 106 16.24 8.43 -7.21
N LEU A 107 15.23 8.33 -8.07
CA LEU A 107 15.36 8.57 -9.50
C LEU A 107 15.61 10.05 -9.79
N SER A 108 16.46 10.36 -10.76
CA SER A 108 16.52 11.69 -11.34
C SER A 108 15.26 12.02 -12.14
N GLU A 109 15.11 13.28 -12.54
CA GLU A 109 14.03 13.72 -13.44
C GLU A 109 14.04 12.93 -14.76
N SER A 110 15.21 12.74 -15.35
CA SER A 110 15.41 12.00 -16.61
C SER A 110 15.10 10.51 -16.52
N GLU A 111 14.99 9.96 -15.31
CA GLU A 111 14.66 8.55 -15.06
C GLU A 111 13.15 8.34 -14.83
N GLY A 112 12.32 9.39 -14.92
CA GLY A 112 10.86 9.29 -14.81
C GLY A 112 10.34 9.38 -13.37
N SER A 113 10.94 10.22 -12.53
CA SER A 113 10.45 10.49 -11.17
C SER A 113 9.00 11.04 -11.15
N GLU A 114 8.61 11.83 -12.15
CA GLU A 114 7.24 12.38 -12.27
C GLU A 114 6.19 11.30 -12.56
N ASP A 115 6.58 10.17 -13.18
CA ASP A 115 5.68 9.01 -13.32
C ASP A 115 5.38 8.41 -11.94
N ILE A 116 6.41 8.32 -11.07
CA ILE A 116 6.27 7.80 -9.71
C ILE A 116 5.37 8.72 -8.88
N LYS A 117 5.57 10.04 -8.97
CA LYS A 117 4.69 11.03 -8.34
C LYS A 117 3.24 10.86 -8.77
N SER A 118 3.02 10.67 -10.07
CA SER A 118 1.68 10.45 -10.64
C SER A 118 1.06 9.15 -10.13
N LEU A 119 1.85 8.08 -9.98
CA LEU A 119 1.39 6.82 -9.38
C LEU A 119 1.04 6.99 -7.90
N CYS A 120 1.87 7.70 -7.12
CA CYS A 120 1.60 8.00 -5.71
C CYS A 120 0.26 8.73 -5.57
N LYS A 121 0.06 9.78 -6.36
CA LYS A 121 -1.19 10.56 -6.35
C LYS A 121 -2.42 9.72 -6.70
N LYS A 122 -2.33 8.86 -7.72
CA LYS A 122 -3.44 7.97 -8.12
C LYS A 122 -3.76 6.92 -7.04
N SER A 123 -2.75 6.51 -6.29
CA SER A 123 -2.86 5.49 -5.25
C SER A 123 -3.04 6.07 -3.84
N ASP A 124 -3.17 7.40 -3.69
CA ASP A 124 -3.28 8.07 -2.39
C ASP A 124 -2.13 7.72 -1.44
N LEU A 125 -0.90 7.75 -1.97
CA LEU A 125 0.34 7.56 -1.24
C LEU A 125 1.08 8.90 -1.15
N GLY A 126 1.75 9.12 -0.02
CA GLY A 126 2.73 10.19 0.10
C GLY A 126 3.91 9.97 -0.83
N TRP A 127 4.48 11.05 -1.35
CA TRP A 127 5.61 11.02 -2.27
C TRP A 127 6.77 11.80 -1.69
N LEU A 128 7.89 11.10 -1.47
CA LEU A 128 9.17 11.69 -1.09
C LEU A 128 10.12 11.57 -2.29
N TRP A 129 10.96 12.58 -2.50
CA TRP A 129 11.86 12.59 -3.64
C TRP A 129 13.22 13.17 -3.27
N PHE A 130 14.25 12.40 -3.57
CA PHE A 130 15.63 12.86 -3.48
C PHE A 130 16.40 12.42 -4.73
N PRO A 131 16.53 13.27 -5.76
CA PRO A 131 17.09 12.86 -7.04
C PRO A 131 18.59 12.56 -6.89
N MET A 132 18.99 11.38 -7.37
CA MET A 132 20.40 10.97 -7.44
C MET A 132 20.75 10.63 -8.88
N THR A 133 21.83 11.22 -9.40
CA THR A 133 22.29 11.01 -10.78
C THR A 133 23.22 9.80 -10.93
N SER A 134 23.76 9.28 -9.83
CA SER A 134 24.66 8.12 -9.80
C SER A 134 24.51 7.35 -8.48
N ALA A 135 25.24 6.24 -8.33
CA ALA A 135 25.36 5.50 -7.06
C ALA A 135 26.37 6.13 -6.08
N GLY A 136 26.99 7.24 -6.46
CA GLY A 136 27.89 7.98 -5.57
C GLY A 136 27.14 8.73 -4.48
N SER A 137 27.86 9.11 -3.43
CA SER A 137 27.34 10.01 -2.41
C SER A 137 26.87 11.34 -3.03
N PRO A 138 25.80 11.94 -2.50
CA PRO A 138 25.41 13.30 -2.86
C PRO A 138 26.56 14.28 -2.64
N ALA A 139 26.61 15.34 -3.44
CA ALA A 139 27.58 16.41 -3.24
C ALA A 139 27.39 17.08 -1.87
N GLU A 140 28.46 17.64 -1.31
CA GLU A 140 28.48 18.18 0.06
C GLU A 140 27.42 19.27 0.27
N GLU A 141 27.21 20.12 -0.75
CA GLU A 141 26.19 21.16 -0.78
C GLU A 141 24.74 20.63 -0.67
N ARG A 142 24.50 19.35 -0.96
CA ARG A 142 23.19 18.69 -0.86
C ARG A 142 23.00 17.90 0.43
N LEU A 143 23.98 17.87 1.32
CA LEU A 143 23.86 17.17 2.60
C LEU A 143 22.73 17.74 3.46
N GLN A 144 22.48 19.05 3.39
CA GLN A 144 21.37 19.66 4.14
C GLN A 144 20.00 19.16 3.64
N GLU A 145 19.80 19.03 2.33
CA GLU A 145 18.58 18.44 1.75
C GLU A 145 18.38 17.00 2.24
N LEU A 146 19.46 16.21 2.29
CA LEU A 146 19.42 14.83 2.76
C LEU A 146 19.08 14.74 4.25
N VAL A 147 19.63 15.64 5.08
CA VAL A 147 19.29 15.72 6.50
C VAL A 147 17.81 16.04 6.70
N ASP A 148 17.27 16.97 5.92
CA ASP A 148 15.86 17.35 6.04
C ASP A 148 14.92 16.25 5.55
N LEU A 149 15.30 15.52 4.48
CA LEU A 149 14.61 14.28 4.08
C LEU A 149 14.60 13.24 5.20
N PHE A 150 15.75 13.00 5.85
CA PHE A 150 15.82 12.03 6.94
C PHE A 150 14.94 12.41 8.13
N LYS A 151 14.83 13.70 8.46
CA LYS A 151 13.89 14.18 9.51
C LYS A 151 12.44 13.93 9.12
N GLU A 152 12.08 14.17 7.85
CA GLU A 152 10.74 13.89 7.35
C GLU A 152 10.43 12.39 7.41
N MET A 153 11.35 11.55 6.94
CA MET A 153 11.24 10.09 7.05
C MET A 153 11.10 9.64 8.51
N GLU A 154 11.91 10.20 9.41
CA GLU A 154 11.84 9.89 10.84
C GLU A 154 10.47 10.23 11.42
N SER A 155 9.90 11.38 11.08
CA SER A 155 8.56 11.77 11.51
C SER A 155 7.51 10.78 11.02
N ILE A 156 7.54 10.42 9.73
CA ILE A 156 6.62 9.46 9.12
C ILE A 156 6.72 8.10 9.82
N LEU A 157 7.93 7.61 10.08
CA LEU A 157 8.15 6.33 10.73
C LEU A 157 7.68 6.35 12.19
N LYS A 158 7.90 7.45 12.93
CA LYS A 158 7.39 7.62 14.30
C LYS A 158 5.86 7.62 14.36
N ASP A 159 5.20 8.09 13.32
CA ASP A 159 3.73 8.06 13.20
C ASP A 159 3.20 6.70 12.70
N GLY A 160 4.04 5.67 12.64
CA GLY A 160 3.66 4.32 12.20
C GLY A 160 3.63 4.14 10.68
N GLY A 161 4.17 5.10 9.93
CA GLY A 161 4.24 5.06 8.48
C GLY A 161 5.08 3.92 7.94
N LYS A 162 4.75 3.47 6.73
CA LYS A 162 5.53 2.52 5.93
C LYS A 162 6.08 3.21 4.69
N ILE A 163 7.40 3.25 4.55
CA ILE A 163 8.12 3.91 3.45
C ILE A 163 8.79 2.87 2.57
N TYR A 164 8.42 2.81 1.30
CA TYR A 164 9.14 2.02 0.30
C TYR A 164 10.15 2.92 -0.43
N VAL A 165 11.44 2.67 -0.23
CA VAL A 165 12.53 3.39 -0.85
C VAL A 165 12.94 2.66 -2.12
N HIS A 166 13.12 3.39 -3.22
CA HIS A 166 13.56 2.77 -4.46
C HIS A 166 14.47 3.66 -5.29
N CYS A 167 15.30 3.01 -6.09
CA CYS A 167 15.98 3.62 -7.23
C CYS A 167 15.56 2.91 -8.51
N SER A 168 16.46 2.75 -9.48
CA SER A 168 16.18 1.98 -10.69
C SER A 168 16.20 0.48 -10.39
N ALA A 169 17.33 -0.04 -9.92
CA ALA A 169 17.54 -1.47 -9.63
C ALA A 169 17.26 -1.87 -8.16
N GLY A 170 17.23 -0.91 -7.24
CA GLY A 170 16.94 -1.16 -5.82
C GLY A 170 18.09 -1.67 -4.96
N ILE A 171 19.34 -1.56 -5.42
CA ILE A 171 20.50 -2.15 -4.72
C ILE A 171 21.74 -1.22 -4.63
N HIS A 172 21.72 -0.03 -5.24
CA HIS A 172 22.93 0.78 -5.41
C HIS A 172 22.89 2.18 -4.77
N ARG A 173 21.75 2.88 -4.87
CA ARG A 173 21.53 4.21 -4.30
C ARG A 173 20.73 4.03 -3.03
#